data_AF-A0A6N7KJE7-F1
#
_entry.id   AF-A0A6N7KJE7-F1
#
_cell.length_a   1.000
_cell.length_b   1.000
_cell.length_c   1.000
_cell.angle_alpha   90.00
_cell.angle_beta   90.00
_cell.angle_gamma   90.00
#
_symmetry.space_group_name_H-M   'P 1'
#
loop_
_entity.id
_entity.type
_entity.pdbx_description
1 polymer ?
#
loop_
_entity_poly.entity_id
_entity_poly.type
_entity_poly.pdbx_seq_one_letter_code
_entity_poly.pdbx_strand_id
1 'polypeptide(L)'
;MMITRGARAEQAGPRPDDRTDVERRFLRAGLGALAVLALLAAIGQYNARSGGFLLLREWLDRPLLFFTLALPCLLAVLFNLRWWLWLRVVLGVCVMLAAALTVPLWIFLDDPATTHIETAPGRPDRRLVVQEQGWSLNSVEWVYVDEGSGLTARRWEIAFVGRPGTYAKATWVGPNRIQVSSDGPGGMVDLADDGHPMNPLTED
;
A
#
# COMPACT_ATOMS: atom_id res chain seq x y z
N MET A 1 -7.74 -17.93 -80.99
CA MET A 1 -8.75 -18.33 -79.97
C MET A 1 -8.03 -18.32 -78.63
N MET A 2 -8.31 -17.29 -77.82
CA MET A 2 -7.51 -16.85 -76.67
C MET A 2 -8.21 -17.34 -75.39
N ILE A 3 -7.59 -18.25 -74.64
CA ILE A 3 -8.16 -18.77 -73.38
C ILE A 3 -7.55 -17.95 -72.23
N THR A 4 -8.37 -17.08 -71.65
CA THR A 4 -8.05 -16.26 -70.48
C THR A 4 -7.90 -17.14 -69.24
N ARG A 5 -6.69 -17.14 -68.67
CA ARG A 5 -6.31 -17.79 -67.42
C ARG A 5 -6.82 -16.94 -66.26
N GLY A 6 -7.88 -17.38 -65.59
CA GLY A 6 -8.40 -16.73 -64.39
C GLY A 6 -7.43 -16.86 -63.22
N ALA A 7 -6.80 -15.75 -62.84
CA ALA A 7 -6.05 -15.63 -61.59
C ALA A 7 -7.03 -15.56 -60.42
N ARG A 8 -7.25 -16.68 -59.75
CA ARG A 8 -8.01 -16.75 -58.50
C ARG A 8 -7.10 -16.23 -57.39
N ALA A 9 -7.34 -15.00 -56.95
CA ALA A 9 -6.68 -14.44 -55.77
C ALA A 9 -7.06 -15.30 -54.55
N GLU A 10 -6.09 -16.08 -54.05
CA GLU A 10 -6.16 -16.68 -52.73
C GLU A 10 -6.26 -15.56 -51.71
N GLN A 11 -7.48 -15.31 -51.22
CA GLN A 11 -7.69 -14.59 -49.99
C GLN A 11 -7.11 -15.44 -48.86
N ALA A 12 -5.84 -15.18 -48.52
CA ALA A 12 -5.20 -15.69 -47.31
C ALA A 12 -5.93 -15.11 -46.10
N GLY A 13 -6.99 -15.79 -45.66
CA GLY A 13 -7.61 -15.52 -44.37
C GLY A 13 -6.56 -15.65 -43.24
N PRO A 14 -6.70 -14.87 -42.16
CA PRO A 14 -5.75 -14.89 -41.05
C PRO A 14 -5.55 -16.32 -40.56
N ARG A 15 -4.28 -16.77 -40.52
CA ARG A 15 -3.90 -18.11 -40.07
C ARG A 15 -4.44 -18.31 -38.64
N PRO A 16 -5.10 -19.45 -38.34
CA PRO A 16 -5.73 -19.70 -37.04
C PRO A 16 -4.77 -19.64 -35.84
N ASP A 17 -3.45 -19.67 -36.05
CA ASP A 17 -2.42 -19.59 -35.01
C ASP A 17 -2.25 -18.18 -34.42
N ASP A 18 -2.41 -17.14 -35.25
CA ASP A 18 -2.03 -15.74 -34.92
C ASP A 18 -2.89 -15.14 -33.80
N ARG A 19 -4.12 -15.64 -33.64
CA ARG A 19 -5.06 -15.20 -32.60
C ARG A 19 -4.64 -15.65 -31.20
N THR A 20 -4.00 -16.81 -31.10
CA THR A 20 -3.58 -17.39 -29.80
C THR A 20 -2.34 -16.70 -29.24
N ASP A 21 -1.49 -16.17 -30.12
CA ASP A 21 -0.28 -15.44 -29.72
C ASP A 21 -0.61 -14.07 -29.13
N VAL A 22 -1.59 -13.37 -29.69
CA VAL A 22 -2.07 -12.09 -29.16
C VAL A 22 -2.67 -12.29 -27.76
N GLU A 23 -3.52 -13.30 -27.58
CA GLU A 23 -4.11 -13.63 -26.27
C GLU A 23 -3.03 -13.99 -25.23
N ARG A 24 -2.01 -14.78 -25.61
CA ARG A 24 -0.87 -15.12 -24.75
C ARG A 24 -0.05 -13.89 -24.35
N ARG A 25 0.14 -12.92 -25.25
CA ARG A 25 0.86 -11.67 -24.95
C ARG A 25 0.10 -10.81 -23.95
N PHE A 26 -1.22 -10.65 -24.13
CA PHE A 26 -2.05 -9.91 -23.16
C PHE A 26 -2.08 -10.59 -21.80
N LEU A 27 -2.14 -11.92 -21.76
CA LEU A 27 -2.06 -12.69 -20.53
C LEU A 27 -0.75 -12.46 -19.78
N ARG A 28 0.38 -12.57 -20.48
CA ARG A 28 1.71 -12.34 -19.89
C ARG A 28 1.86 -10.91 -19.41
N ALA A 29 1.38 -9.93 -20.19
CA ALA A 29 1.41 -8.52 -19.81
C ALA A 29 0.55 -8.25 -18.56
N GLY A 30 -0.68 -8.78 -18.50
CA GLY A 30 -1.57 -8.63 -17.35
C GLY A 30 -1.04 -9.31 -16.10
N LEU A 31 -0.53 -10.54 -16.22
CA LEU A 31 0.13 -11.23 -15.10
C LEU A 31 1.39 -10.50 -14.64
N GLY A 32 2.18 -9.96 -15.58
CA GLY A 32 3.35 -9.14 -15.27
C GLY A 32 2.98 -7.87 -14.50
N ALA A 33 1.93 -7.17 -14.92
CA ALA A 33 1.41 -5.99 -14.22
C ALA A 33 0.94 -6.34 -12.80
N LEU A 34 0.19 -7.43 -12.63
CA LEU A 34 -0.25 -7.90 -11.31
C LEU A 34 0.92 -8.28 -10.40
N ALA A 35 1.95 -8.94 -10.95
CA ALA A 35 3.15 -9.31 -10.20
C ALA A 35 3.92 -8.06 -9.73
N VAL A 36 4.03 -7.03 -10.58
CA VAL A 36 4.64 -5.74 -10.20
C VAL A 36 3.84 -5.04 -9.11
N LEU A 37 2.52 -4.98 -9.22
CA LEU A 37 1.66 -4.38 -8.19
C LEU A 37 1.79 -5.11 -6.85
N ALA A 38 1.80 -6.45 -6.87
CA ALA A 38 2.00 -7.26 -5.67
C ALA A 38 3.38 -7.02 -5.03
N LEU A 39 4.43 -6.90 -5.84
CA LEU A 39 5.78 -6.59 -5.35
C LEU A 39 5.84 -5.20 -4.71
N LEU A 40 5.24 -4.18 -5.34
CA LEU A 40 5.18 -2.83 -4.80
C LEU A 40 4.42 -2.78 -3.47
N ALA A 41 3.29 -3.47 -3.37
CA ALA A 41 2.54 -3.59 -2.12
C ALA A 41 3.38 -4.28 -1.03
N ALA A 42 4.12 -5.35 -1.37
CA ALA A 42 5.00 -6.03 -0.43
C ALA A 42 6.16 -5.13 0.05
N ILE A 43 6.73 -4.31 -0.84
CA ILE A 43 7.76 -3.31 -0.48
C ILE A 43 7.17 -2.26 0.45
N GLY A 44 5.96 -1.77 0.18
CA GLY A 44 5.24 -0.84 1.06
C GLY A 44 5.05 -1.41 2.46
N GLN A 45 4.48 -2.61 2.55
CA GLN A 45 4.24 -3.32 3.80
C GLN A 45 5.53 -3.60 4.59
N TYR A 46 6.62 -3.94 3.90
CA TYR A 46 7.91 -4.10 4.56
C TYR A 46 8.43 -2.78 5.16
N ASN A 47 8.22 -1.66 4.47
CA ASN A 47 8.60 -0.32 4.94
C ASN A 47 7.58 0.35 5.88
N ALA A 48 6.40 -0.24 6.07
CA ALA A 48 5.44 0.21 7.08
C ALA A 48 5.94 -0.08 8.50
N ARG A 49 6.87 -1.02 8.67
CA ARG A 49 7.51 -1.36 9.95
C ARG A 49 8.32 -0.18 10.50
N SER A 50 8.50 -0.16 11.82
CA SER A 50 9.38 0.79 12.49
C SER A 50 10.79 0.77 11.88
N GLY A 51 11.27 1.95 11.47
CA GLY A 51 12.56 2.15 10.80
C GLY A 51 12.54 2.09 9.27
N GLY A 52 11.37 1.84 8.67
CA GLY A 52 11.21 1.84 7.21
C GLY A 52 11.34 3.23 6.58
N PHE A 53 11.56 3.26 5.26
CA PHE A 53 11.62 4.53 4.52
C PHE A 53 10.25 5.18 4.44
N LEU A 54 10.19 6.42 4.93
CA LEU A 54 8.96 7.20 5.00
C LEU A 54 8.28 7.33 3.63
N LEU A 55 9.05 7.62 2.58
CA LEU A 55 8.51 7.80 1.25
C LEU A 55 7.91 6.49 0.68
N LEU A 56 8.55 5.36 0.92
CA LEU A 56 8.01 4.06 0.50
C LEU A 56 6.73 3.73 1.28
N ARG A 57 6.68 4.06 2.57
CA ARG A 57 5.47 3.90 3.39
C ARG A 57 4.33 4.77 2.88
N GLU A 58 4.53 6.08 2.74
CA GLU A 58 3.45 7.02 2.35
C GLU A 58 2.86 6.73 0.96
N TRP A 59 3.69 6.24 0.03
CA TRP A 59 3.27 5.96 -1.35
C TRP A 59 2.79 4.53 -1.58
N LEU A 60 3.44 3.54 -0.96
CA LEU A 60 3.18 2.12 -1.23
C LEU A 60 2.36 1.43 -0.12
N ASP A 61 2.14 2.05 1.03
CA ASP A 61 1.26 1.51 2.08
C ASP A 61 -0.21 1.93 1.85
N ARG A 62 -0.64 1.97 0.59
CA ARG A 62 -2.01 2.30 0.19
C ARG A 62 -2.68 1.08 -0.45
N PRO A 63 -3.12 0.09 0.35
CA PRO A 63 -3.67 -1.16 -0.16
C PRO A 63 -4.85 -0.93 -1.11
N LEU A 64 -5.64 0.11 -0.87
CA LEU A 64 -6.78 0.50 -1.71
C LEU A 64 -6.35 0.94 -3.13
N LEU A 65 -5.21 1.62 -3.26
CA LEU A 65 -4.66 2.06 -4.54
C LEU A 65 -4.20 0.86 -5.38
N PHE A 66 -3.51 -0.11 -4.77
CA PHE A 66 -3.12 -1.33 -5.47
C PHE A 66 -4.34 -2.15 -5.89
N PHE A 67 -5.39 -2.20 -5.06
CA PHE A 67 -6.62 -2.88 -5.41
C PHE A 67 -7.34 -2.23 -6.60
N THR A 68 -7.45 -0.89 -6.63
CA THR A 68 -8.08 -0.19 -7.77
C THR A 68 -7.32 -0.35 -9.08
N LEU A 69 -6.00 -0.54 -9.03
CA LEU A 69 -5.17 -0.81 -10.21
C LEU A 69 -5.20 -2.30 -10.61
N ALA A 70 -5.21 -3.21 -9.65
CA ALA A 70 -5.20 -4.64 -9.90
C ALA A 70 -6.55 -5.13 -10.49
N LEU A 71 -7.67 -4.61 -10.00
CA LEU A 71 -9.01 -5.00 -10.44
C LEU A 71 -9.23 -4.85 -11.96
N PRO A 72 -8.98 -3.69 -12.60
CA PRO A 72 -9.14 -3.55 -14.05
C PRO A 72 -8.15 -4.40 -14.84
N CYS A 73 -6.92 -4.59 -14.36
CA CYS A 73 -5.96 -5.51 -14.98
C CYS A 73 -6.49 -6.95 -14.99
N LEU A 74 -7.07 -7.38 -13.86
CA LEU A 74 -7.66 -8.70 -13.71
C LEU A 74 -8.91 -8.87 -14.59
N LEU A 75 -9.76 -7.84 -14.68
CA LEU A 75 -10.91 -7.81 -15.58
C LEU A 75 -10.50 -7.83 -17.05
N ALA A 76 -9.43 -7.13 -17.44
CA ALA A 76 -8.90 -7.17 -18.80
C ALA A 76 -8.37 -8.57 -19.16
N VAL A 77 -7.65 -9.23 -18.24
CA VAL A 77 -7.20 -10.63 -18.40
C VAL A 77 -8.41 -11.56 -18.58
N LEU A 78 -9.43 -11.42 -17.75
CA LEU A 78 -10.69 -12.16 -17.85
C LEU A 78 -11.42 -11.92 -19.17
N PHE A 79 -11.49 -10.69 -19.65
CA PHE A 79 -12.20 -10.35 -20.89
C PHE A 79 -11.48 -10.89 -22.14
N ASN A 80 -10.18 -11.13 -22.07
CA ASN A 80 -9.41 -11.69 -23.19
C ASN A 80 -9.33 -13.23 -23.19
N LEU A 81 -9.67 -13.91 -22.08
CA LEU A 81 -9.68 -15.38 -22.02
C LEU A 81 -10.90 -15.99 -22.74
N ARG A 82 -10.87 -16.13 -24.07
CA ARG A 82 -12.01 -16.70 -24.81
C ARG A 82 -12.07 -18.23 -24.78
N TRP A 83 -10.94 -18.91 -24.62
CA TRP A 83 -10.84 -20.35 -24.87
C TRP A 83 -11.15 -21.24 -23.64
N TRP A 84 -11.13 -20.66 -22.43
CA TRP A 84 -11.26 -21.41 -21.16
C TRP A 84 -12.43 -20.86 -20.35
N LEU A 85 -13.66 -21.19 -20.78
CA LEU A 85 -14.90 -20.68 -20.17
C LEU A 85 -14.95 -20.97 -18.66
N TRP A 86 -14.53 -22.16 -18.24
CA TRP A 86 -14.50 -22.54 -16.83
C TRP A 86 -13.52 -21.69 -16.01
N LEU A 87 -12.33 -21.41 -16.55
CA LEU A 87 -11.29 -20.64 -15.86
C LEU A 87 -11.72 -19.17 -15.74
N ARG A 88 -12.45 -18.68 -16.74
CA ARG A 88 -13.17 -17.39 -16.68
C ARG A 88 -14.18 -17.31 -15.55
N VAL A 89 -15.02 -18.33 -15.40
CA VAL A 89 -16.04 -18.38 -14.34
C VAL A 89 -15.38 -18.44 -12.98
N VAL A 90 -14.41 -19.34 -12.79
CA VAL A 90 -13.67 -19.49 -11.51
C VAL A 90 -12.97 -18.17 -11.16
N LEU A 91 -12.17 -17.63 -12.08
CA LEU A 91 -11.44 -16.40 -11.84
C LEU A 91 -12.39 -15.22 -11.60
N GLY A 92 -13.48 -15.11 -12.38
CA GLY A 92 -14.51 -14.08 -12.20
C GLY A 92 -15.20 -14.14 -10.83
N VAL A 93 -15.52 -15.34 -10.33
CA VAL A 93 -16.04 -15.56 -8.98
C VAL A 93 -15.00 -15.14 -7.94
N CYS A 94 -13.72 -15.49 -8.12
CA CYS A 94 -12.65 -15.04 -7.22
C CYS A 94 -12.52 -13.52 -7.20
N VAL A 95 -12.62 -12.83 -8.34
CA VAL A 95 -12.61 -11.35 -8.40
C VAL A 95 -13.80 -10.77 -7.66
N MET A 96 -15.01 -11.29 -7.90
CA MET A 96 -16.22 -10.82 -7.24
C MET A 96 -16.15 -11.02 -5.73
N LEU A 97 -15.67 -12.19 -5.26
CA LEU A 97 -15.47 -12.45 -3.83
C LEU A 97 -14.41 -11.53 -3.24
N ALA A 98 -13.27 -11.35 -3.92
CA ALA A 98 -12.23 -10.42 -3.49
C ALA A 98 -12.79 -8.99 -3.38
N ALA A 99 -13.49 -8.52 -4.41
CA ALA A 99 -14.14 -7.20 -4.41
C ALA A 99 -15.17 -7.07 -3.29
N ALA A 100 -16.04 -8.07 -3.10
CA ALA A 100 -17.04 -8.06 -2.03
C ALA A 100 -16.43 -8.07 -0.62
N LEU A 101 -15.27 -8.69 -0.44
CA LEU A 101 -14.52 -8.66 0.82
C LEU A 101 -13.76 -7.35 1.03
N THR A 102 -13.27 -6.71 -0.04
CA THR A 102 -12.51 -5.46 0.05
C THR A 102 -13.37 -4.20 0.09
N VAL A 103 -14.56 -4.19 -0.52
CA VAL A 103 -15.44 -2.99 -0.54
C VAL A 103 -15.86 -2.56 0.88
N PRO A 104 -16.21 -3.44 1.82
CA PRO A 104 -16.45 -3.04 3.21
C PRO A 104 -15.19 -2.42 3.83
N LEU A 105 -14.02 -2.99 3.54
CA LEU A 105 -12.73 -2.50 4.03
C LEU A 105 -12.42 -1.06 3.55
N TRP A 106 -12.93 -0.62 2.39
CA TRP A 106 -12.82 0.79 1.96
C TRP A 106 -13.41 1.79 2.94
N ILE A 107 -14.44 1.39 3.70
CA ILE A 107 -15.10 2.26 4.67
C ILE A 107 -14.33 2.27 6.01
N PHE A 108 -13.47 1.27 6.24
CA PHE A 108 -12.74 1.09 7.51
C PHE A 108 -11.23 1.35 7.41
N LEU A 109 -10.68 1.51 6.21
CA LEU A 109 -9.27 1.86 5.96
C LEU A 109 -9.14 3.34 5.55
N ASP A 110 -9.74 4.25 6.31
CA ASP A 110 -9.33 5.65 6.19
C ASP A 110 -7.84 5.75 6.55
N ASP A 111 -7.07 6.49 5.73
CA ASP A 111 -5.68 6.78 6.03
C ASP A 111 -5.65 7.47 7.41
N PRO A 112 -4.79 7.03 8.35
CA PRO A 112 -4.75 7.60 9.68
C PRO A 112 -4.45 9.10 9.58
N ALA A 113 -5.31 9.91 10.21
CA ALA A 113 -5.24 11.35 10.13
C ALA A 113 -4.03 11.84 10.93
N THR A 114 -3.20 12.69 10.34
CA THR A 114 -2.12 13.31 11.10
C THR A 114 -2.67 14.47 11.91
N THR A 115 -2.67 14.33 13.23
CA THR A 115 -3.27 15.29 14.16
C THR A 115 -2.26 16.28 14.70
N HIS A 116 -0.99 15.86 14.87
CA HIS A 116 0.06 16.71 15.40
C HIS A 116 1.40 16.43 14.71
N ILE A 117 2.12 17.51 14.37
CA ILE A 117 3.50 17.45 13.85
C ILE A 117 4.33 18.48 14.60
N GLU A 118 5.44 18.06 15.18
CA GLU A 118 6.33 18.93 15.96
C GLU A 118 7.79 18.65 15.64
N THR A 119 8.54 19.69 15.28
CA THR A 119 9.97 19.56 14.97
C THR A 119 10.81 19.49 16.24
N ALA A 120 11.85 18.67 16.26
CA ALA A 120 12.72 18.53 17.43
C ALA A 120 13.52 19.83 17.69
N PRO A 121 13.71 20.22 18.95
CA PRO A 121 14.52 21.37 19.32
C PRO A 121 15.96 21.22 18.79
N GLY A 122 16.41 22.14 17.94
CA GLY A 122 17.78 22.15 17.41
C GLY A 122 18.08 21.07 16.36
N ARG A 123 17.09 20.25 15.96
CA ARG A 123 17.23 19.21 14.91
C ARG A 123 16.06 19.29 13.92
N PRO A 124 16.15 20.14 12.88
CA PRO A 124 15.07 20.30 11.89
C PRO A 124 14.86 19.06 11.01
N ASP A 125 15.82 18.15 11.00
CA ASP A 125 15.78 16.85 10.35
C ASP A 125 14.99 15.81 11.14
N ARG A 126 14.46 16.16 12.32
CA ARG A 126 13.68 15.26 13.16
C ARG A 126 12.32 15.86 13.49
N ARG A 127 11.26 15.06 13.32
CA ARG A 127 9.90 15.47 13.64
C ARG A 127 9.13 14.38 14.37
N LEU A 128 8.36 14.79 15.35
CA LEU A 128 7.38 13.99 16.05
C LEU A 128 6.08 14.08 15.26
N VAL A 129 5.46 12.93 15.01
CA VAL A 129 4.21 12.84 14.26
C VAL A 129 3.24 11.99 15.05
N VAL A 130 2.08 12.55 15.39
CA VAL A 130 0.98 11.81 16.00
C VAL A 130 -0.07 11.56 14.92
N GLN A 131 -0.45 10.30 14.77
CA GLN A 131 -1.46 9.87 13.83
C GLN A 131 -2.63 9.23 14.58
N GLU A 132 -3.82 9.72 14.30
CA GLU A 132 -5.08 9.19 14.84
C GLU A 132 -5.72 8.28 13.79
N GLN A 133 -5.97 7.04 14.18
CA GLN A 133 -6.79 6.11 13.43
C GLN A 133 -8.15 6.01 14.10
N GLY A 134 -9.16 6.59 13.47
CA GLY A 134 -10.53 6.50 13.95
C GLY A 134 -11.13 5.13 13.66
N TRP A 135 -11.51 4.38 14.71
CA TRP A 135 -12.54 3.36 14.61
C TRP A 135 -13.83 3.90 15.21
N SER A 136 -14.99 3.54 14.64
CA SER A 136 -16.31 4.17 14.89
C SER A 136 -16.77 4.29 16.35
N LEU A 137 -16.03 3.72 17.30
CA LEU A 137 -16.28 3.82 18.74
C LEU A 137 -15.02 4.11 19.58
N ASN A 138 -13.80 3.98 19.03
CA ASN A 138 -12.52 4.20 19.72
C ASN A 138 -11.51 4.81 18.74
N SER A 139 -10.91 5.96 19.06
CA SER A 139 -9.72 6.43 18.36
C SER A 139 -8.49 5.74 18.94
N VAL A 140 -7.56 5.40 18.06
CA VAL A 140 -6.29 4.79 18.42
C VAL A 140 -5.20 5.68 17.87
N GLU A 141 -4.26 6.07 18.73
CA GLU A 141 -3.22 7.01 18.39
C GLU A 141 -1.85 6.33 18.33
N TRP A 142 -1.15 6.60 17.25
CA TRP A 142 0.21 6.14 17.03
C TRP A 142 1.15 7.35 17.09
N VAL A 143 2.20 7.23 17.89
CA VAL A 143 3.25 8.24 18.00
C VAL A 143 4.47 7.76 17.23
N TYR A 144 4.89 8.56 16.26
CA TYR A 144 6.03 8.30 15.40
C TYR A 144 7.08 9.39 15.51
N VAL A 145 8.32 9.02 15.19
CA VAL A 145 9.41 9.96 14.92
C VAL A 145 9.87 9.75 13.49
N ASP A 146 9.88 10.81 12.71
CA ASP A 146 10.56 10.81 11.43
C ASP A 146 11.96 11.40 11.59
N GLU A 147 12.96 10.67 11.12
CA GLU A 147 14.36 11.08 11.08
C GLU A 147 14.82 11.26 9.64
N GLY A 148 15.54 12.35 9.39
CA GLY A 148 16.18 12.67 8.14
C GLY A 148 15.28 13.46 7.19
N SER A 149 15.73 13.61 5.95
CA SER A 149 15.06 14.43 4.94
C SER A 149 15.04 13.74 3.58
N GLY A 150 14.02 14.03 2.77
CA GLY A 150 13.92 13.55 1.40
C GLY A 150 13.78 12.03 1.29
N LEU A 151 14.53 11.41 0.38
CA LEU A 151 14.39 9.99 0.04
C LEU A 151 14.90 9.03 1.14
N THR A 152 15.77 9.53 2.03
CA THR A 152 16.36 8.73 3.11
C THR A 152 15.62 8.91 4.43
N ALA A 153 14.54 9.70 4.46
CA ALA A 153 13.75 9.89 5.67
C ALA A 153 13.18 8.54 6.13
N ARG A 154 13.27 8.27 7.43
CA ARG A 154 12.79 7.04 8.06
C ARG A 154 11.76 7.36 9.13
N ARG A 155 10.80 6.47 9.31
CA ARG A 155 9.78 6.59 10.36
C ARG A 155 9.96 5.49 11.41
N TRP A 156 10.13 5.90 12.66
CA TRP A 156 10.20 5.02 13.82
C TRP A 156 8.91 5.11 14.62
N GLU A 157 8.36 3.98 15.00
CA GLU A 157 7.23 3.89 15.93
C GLU A 157 7.74 3.98 17.37
N ILE A 158 7.16 4.90 18.15
CA ILE A 158 7.61 5.21 19.52
C ILE A 158 6.66 4.66 20.56
N ALA A 159 5.35 4.85 20.33
CA ALA A 159 4.31 4.44 21.25
C ALA A 159 3.00 4.22 20.50
N PHE A 160 2.17 3.37 21.09
CA PHE A 160 0.81 3.08 20.69
C PHE A 160 -0.11 3.36 21.88
N VAL A 161 -1.19 4.11 21.65
CA VAL A 161 -2.20 4.40 22.68
C VAL A 161 -3.56 3.99 22.12
N GLY A 162 -4.09 2.88 22.62
CA GLY A 162 -5.29 2.24 22.07
C GLY A 162 -6.51 2.24 22.98
N ARG A 163 -6.55 3.07 24.03
CA ARG A 163 -7.67 3.05 24.98
C ARG A 163 -8.80 4.01 24.57
N PRO A 164 -10.08 3.56 24.65
CA PRO A 164 -11.24 4.42 24.41
C PRO A 164 -11.20 5.70 25.26
N GLY A 165 -11.20 6.86 24.61
CA GLY A 165 -11.27 8.17 25.28
C GLY A 165 -9.95 8.71 25.82
N THR A 166 -8.83 8.06 25.51
CA THR A 166 -7.49 8.43 25.96
C THR A 166 -6.68 8.95 24.76
N TYR A 167 -6.02 10.10 24.92
CA TYR A 167 -5.24 10.74 23.85
C TYR A 167 -3.75 10.71 24.16
N ALA A 168 -2.93 10.24 23.22
CA ALA A 168 -1.48 10.32 23.27
C ALA A 168 -1.01 11.76 23.11
N LYS A 169 -0.65 12.40 24.21
CA LYS A 169 0.14 13.63 24.17
C LYS A 169 1.62 13.25 24.13
N ALA A 170 2.27 13.57 23.02
CA ALA A 170 3.70 13.44 22.87
C ALA A 170 4.32 14.82 22.61
N THR A 171 5.39 15.15 23.32
CA THR A 171 6.11 16.43 23.16
C THR A 171 7.60 16.24 23.32
N TRP A 172 8.40 17.07 22.64
CA TRP A 172 9.85 17.08 22.83
C TRP A 172 10.23 17.68 24.19
N VAL A 173 11.12 16.99 24.91
CA VAL A 173 11.78 17.53 26.11
C VAL A 173 13.23 17.93 25.80
N GLY A 174 13.79 17.39 24.73
CA GLY A 174 15.09 17.75 24.17
C GLY A 174 15.27 17.20 22.75
N PRO A 175 16.42 17.42 22.09
CA PRO A 175 16.65 16.97 20.70
C PRO A 175 16.51 15.46 20.50
N ASN A 176 16.79 14.68 21.55
CA ASN A 176 16.83 13.21 21.55
C ASN A 176 15.91 12.60 22.60
N ARG A 177 14.92 13.34 23.12
CA ARG A 177 14.06 12.86 24.21
C ARG A 177 12.63 13.34 24.05
N ILE A 178 11.70 12.39 24.13
CA ILE A 178 10.26 12.63 24.02
C ILE A 178 9.60 12.20 25.32
N GLN A 179 8.64 13.00 25.77
CA GLN A 179 7.71 12.60 26.81
C GLN A 179 6.39 12.21 26.16
N VAL A 180 5.89 11.01 26.46
CA VAL A 180 4.60 10.49 25.99
C VAL A 180 3.70 10.27 27.19
N SER A 181 2.49 10.84 27.19
CA SER A 181 1.49 10.70 28.24
C SER A 181 0.11 10.45 27.65
N SER A 182 -0.66 9.52 28.22
CA SER A 182 -2.02 9.22 27.74
C SER A 182 -3.12 9.68 28.69
N ASP A 183 -3.00 9.42 30.01
CA ASP A 183 -3.95 9.90 31.05
C ASP A 183 -3.29 9.97 32.46
N GLY A 184 -1.96 9.89 32.53
CA GLY A 184 -1.21 9.76 33.78
C GLY A 184 0.24 10.23 33.66
N PRO A 185 1.12 9.87 34.62
CA PRO A 185 2.53 10.21 34.55
C PRO A 185 3.13 9.65 33.26
N GLY A 186 3.55 10.54 32.36
CA GLY A 186 4.08 10.16 31.05
C GLY A 186 5.39 9.40 31.15
N GLY A 187 5.61 8.47 30.22
CA GLY A 187 6.89 7.79 30.02
C GLY A 187 7.85 8.67 29.23
N MET A 188 9.14 8.53 29.52
CA MET A 188 10.20 9.17 28.75
C MET A 188 10.76 8.16 27.75
N VAL A 189 10.87 8.56 26.49
CA VAL A 189 11.54 7.78 25.45
C VAL A 189 12.79 8.52 25.02
N ASP A 190 13.92 7.85 25.18
CA ASP A 190 15.20 8.28 24.65
C ASP A 190 15.37 7.79 23.21
N LEU A 191 15.84 8.69 22.34
CA LEU A 191 16.15 8.42 20.95
C LEU A 191 17.66 8.39 20.74
N ALA A 192 18.11 7.53 19.86
CA ALA A 192 19.46 7.57 19.36
C ALA A 192 19.68 8.66 18.31
N ASP A 193 20.93 8.77 17.86
CA ASP A 193 21.35 9.79 16.90
C ASP A 193 20.66 9.65 15.53
N ASP A 194 20.24 8.44 15.15
CA ASP A 194 19.47 8.10 13.95
C ASP A 194 17.95 8.04 14.18
N GLY A 195 17.49 8.51 15.35
CA GLY A 195 16.09 8.60 15.73
C GLY A 195 15.45 7.30 16.20
N HIS A 196 16.20 6.17 16.27
CA HIS A 196 15.63 4.94 16.79
C HIS A 196 15.30 5.07 18.30
N PRO A 197 14.15 4.57 18.76
CA PRO A 197 13.83 4.54 20.19
C PRO A 197 14.72 3.50 20.88
N MET A 198 15.43 3.92 21.93
CA MET A 198 16.24 3.01 22.75
C MET A 198 15.37 2.22 23.75
N ASN A 199 14.29 2.85 24.23
CA ASN A 199 13.35 2.28 25.20
C ASN A 199 11.91 2.55 24.71
N PRO A 200 11.41 1.82 23.70
CA PRO A 200 10.05 2.01 23.23
C PRO A 200 9.05 1.68 24.34
N LEU A 201 8.00 2.48 24.45
CA LEU A 201 6.90 2.23 25.39
C LEU A 201 5.93 1.25 24.72
N THR A 202 6.16 -0.05 24.92
CA THR A 202 5.15 -1.07 24.69
C THR A 202 4.32 -1.20 25.96
N GLU A 203 3.02 -0.85 25.90
CA GLU A 203 2.08 -1.27 26.95
C GLU A 203 2.03 -2.81 26.96
N ASP A 204 2.27 -3.42 28.13
CA ASP A 204 1.99 -4.83 28.42
C ASP A 204 0.48 -5.10 28.51
#